data_AF-A0A2U2I657-F1
#
_entry.id   AF-A0A2U2I657-F1
#
_cell.length_a   1.000
_cell.length_b   1.000
_cell.length_c   1.000
_cell.angle_alpha   90.00
_cell.angle_beta   90.00
_cell.angle_gamma   90.00
#
_symmetry.space_group_name_H-M   'P 1'
#
loop_
_entity.id
_entity.type
_entity.pdbx_description
1 polymer ?
#
loop_
_entity_poly.entity_id
_entity_poly.type
_entity_poly.pdbx_seq_one_letter_code
_entity_poly.pdbx_strand_id
1 'polypeptide(L)'
;MGLVISAALALGVGLACSLARFDRERVFYPTLMIVIALYYALFAVIGGAPGALLAESLAITVFAGAALAGFRINLWIVVAALAAHGLYDALHGALIHNPGVPPWWPAFCLGYDLAAAGYLAVLLLLSPPLSQPQTKRTA
;
A
#
# COMPACT_ATOMS: atom_id res chain seq x y z
N MET A 1 -8.51 -5.44 18.37
CA MET A 1 -8.35 -3.99 18.61
C MET A 1 -7.60 -3.31 17.46
N GLY A 2 -6.40 -3.78 17.09
CA GLY A 2 -5.57 -3.15 16.03
C GLY A 2 -6.25 -3.02 14.66
N LEU A 3 -6.89 -4.08 14.17
CA LEU A 3 -7.53 -4.09 12.83
C LEU A 3 -8.65 -3.07 12.66
N VAL A 4 -9.49 -2.89 13.69
CA VAL A 4 -10.62 -1.95 13.63
C VAL A 4 -10.10 -0.51 13.62
N ILE A 5 -9.09 -0.22 14.46
CA ILE A 5 -8.48 1.10 14.53
C ILE A 5 -7.75 1.41 13.22
N SER A 6 -6.98 0.48 12.67
CA SER A 6 -6.26 0.69 11.42
C SER A 6 -7.19 0.83 10.22
N ALA A 7 -8.26 0.04 10.14
CA ALA A 7 -9.27 0.20 9.11
C ALA A 7 -10.02 1.55 9.24
N ALA A 8 -10.39 1.95 10.46
CA ALA A 8 -11.03 3.25 10.69
C ALA A 8 -10.10 4.41 10.31
N LEU A 9 -8.81 4.31 10.62
CA LEU A 9 -7.80 5.29 10.21
C LEU A 9 -7.64 5.33 8.69
N ALA A 10 -7.55 4.17 8.02
CA ALA A 10 -7.46 4.10 6.55
C ALA A 10 -8.68 4.74 5.87
N LEU A 11 -9.89 4.43 6.35
CA LEU A 11 -11.12 5.03 5.84
C LEU A 11 -11.19 6.53 6.13
N GLY A 12 -10.77 6.96 7.33
CA GLY A 12 -10.72 8.37 7.71
C GLY A 12 -9.74 9.17 6.85
N VAL A 13 -8.53 8.63 6.61
CA VAL A 13 -7.54 9.22 5.71
C VAL A 13 -8.05 9.24 4.27
N GLY A 14 -8.60 8.12 3.79
CA GLY A 14 -9.20 8.03 2.47
C GLY A 14 -10.28 9.08 2.26
N LEU A 15 -11.24 9.16 3.19
CA LEU A 15 -12.30 10.16 3.16
C LEU A 15 -11.76 11.60 3.21
N ALA A 16 -10.83 11.90 4.11
CA ALA A 16 -10.23 13.23 4.19
C ALA A 16 -9.51 13.61 2.89
N CYS A 17 -8.76 12.68 2.29
CA CYS A 17 -8.09 12.86 1.01
C CYS A 17 -9.10 13.04 -0.14
N SER A 18 -10.21 12.30 -0.15
CA SER A 18 -11.28 12.49 -1.14
C SER A 18 -12.00 13.84 -0.99
N LEU A 19 -12.25 14.28 0.24
CA LEU A 19 -12.79 15.61 0.52
C LEU A 19 -11.82 16.72 0.08
N ALA A 20 -10.52 16.52 0.29
CA ALA A 20 -9.46 17.40 -0.20
C ALA A 20 -9.16 17.22 -1.71
N ARG A 21 -9.81 16.25 -2.38
CA ARG A 21 -9.68 15.92 -3.81
C ARG A 21 -8.29 15.41 -4.22
N PHE A 22 -7.52 14.85 -3.29
CA PHE A 22 -6.20 14.26 -3.55
C PHE A 22 -6.30 13.00 -4.41
N ASP A 23 -7.35 12.22 -4.21
CA ASP A 23 -7.68 10.98 -4.93
C ASP A 23 -8.12 11.18 -6.39
N ARG A 24 -8.34 12.43 -6.82
CA ARG A 24 -8.51 12.76 -8.24
C ARG A 24 -7.25 12.52 -9.04
N GLU A 25 -6.11 12.65 -8.39
CA GLU A 25 -4.83 12.31 -8.98
C GLU A 25 -4.55 10.83 -8.80
N ARG A 26 -4.23 10.16 -9.90
CA ARG A 26 -3.94 8.72 -9.91
C ARG A 26 -2.73 8.34 -9.06
N VAL A 27 -1.93 9.32 -8.63
CA VAL A 27 -0.67 9.13 -7.92
C VAL A 27 -0.85 8.74 -6.45
N PHE A 28 -1.98 9.12 -5.82
CA PHE A 28 -2.13 9.02 -4.37
C PHE A 28 -1.98 7.59 -3.83
N TYR A 29 -2.77 6.64 -4.33
CA TYR A 29 -2.72 5.24 -3.87
C TYR A 29 -1.45 4.48 -4.29
N PRO A 30 -0.87 4.67 -5.49
CA PRO A 30 0.47 4.18 -5.80
C PRO A 30 1.54 4.68 -4.82
N THR A 31 1.53 5.98 -4.48
CA THR A 31 2.48 6.54 -3.51
C THR A 31 2.27 5.92 -2.14
N LEU A 32 1.02 5.77 -1.70
CA LEU A 32 0.69 5.11 -0.45
C LEU A 32 1.27 3.69 -0.41
N MET A 33 1.04 2.88 -1.45
CA MET A 33 1.59 1.52 -1.60
C MET A 33 3.13 1.49 -1.48
N ILE A 34 3.81 2.42 -2.16
CA ILE A 34 5.28 2.51 -2.10
C ILE A 34 5.74 2.84 -0.67
N VAL A 35 5.11 3.81 -0.02
CA VAL A 35 5.47 4.26 1.33
C VAL A 35 5.26 3.16 2.36
N ILE A 36 4.11 2.47 2.32
CA ILE A 36 3.84 1.40 3.29
C ILE A 36 4.84 0.24 3.16
N ALA A 37 5.22 -0.13 1.93
CA ALA A 37 6.21 -1.18 1.70
C ALA A 37 7.60 -0.78 2.23
N LEU A 38 8.00 0.49 2.06
CA LEU A 38 9.29 0.99 2.54
C LEU A 38 9.45 0.95 4.07
N TYR A 39 8.36 0.90 4.84
CA TYR A 39 8.46 0.75 6.30
C TYR A 39 9.16 -0.54 6.71
N TYR A 40 9.01 -1.62 5.95
CA TYR A 40 9.71 -2.87 6.27
C TYR A 40 11.24 -2.76 6.11
N ALA A 41 11.73 -2.03 5.11
CA ALA A 41 13.14 -1.70 5.00
C ALA A 41 13.59 -0.79 6.16
N LEU A 42 12.78 0.19 6.56
CA LEU A 42 13.06 1.03 7.73
C LEU A 42 13.21 0.17 9.00
N PHE A 43 12.31 -0.79 9.23
CA PHE A 43 12.41 -1.71 10.36
C PHE A 43 13.65 -2.58 10.28
N ALA A 44 14.03 -3.09 9.11
CA ALA A 44 15.25 -3.86 8.96
C ALA A 44 16.51 -3.04 9.30
N VAL A 45 16.53 -1.75 8.92
CA VAL A 45 17.61 -0.82 9.28
C VAL A 45 17.64 -0.56 10.79
N ILE A 46 16.50 -0.25 11.41
CA ILE A 46 16.39 -0.02 12.86
C ILE A 46 16.80 -1.28 13.65
N GLY A 47 16.39 -2.46 13.17
CA GLY A 47 16.72 -3.75 13.76
C GLY A 47 18.15 -4.21 13.51
N GLY A 48 18.95 -3.46 12.75
CA GLY A 48 20.34 -3.81 12.47
C GLY A 48 20.51 -5.14 11.75
N ALA A 49 19.57 -5.52 10.88
CA ALA A 49 19.51 -6.83 10.23
C ALA A 49 19.69 -6.74 8.70
N PRO A 50 20.93 -6.76 8.18
CA PRO A 50 21.19 -6.64 6.73
C PRO A 50 20.56 -7.75 5.89
N GLY A 51 20.48 -8.98 6.43
CA GLY A 51 19.82 -10.10 5.78
C GLY A 51 18.33 -9.86 5.59
N ALA A 52 17.65 -9.32 6.61
CA ALA A 52 16.28 -8.88 6.50
C ALA A 52 16.16 -7.73 5.49
N LEU A 53 17.04 -6.72 5.55
CA LEU A 53 17.01 -5.58 4.62
C LEU A 53 17.06 -6.02 3.15
N LEU A 54 17.90 -6.99 2.81
CA LEU A 54 17.95 -7.53 1.45
C LEU A 54 16.64 -8.21 1.06
N ALA A 55 16.09 -9.07 1.93
CA ALA A 55 14.83 -9.76 1.67
C ALA A 55 13.64 -8.79 1.55
N GLU A 56 13.55 -7.80 2.45
CA GLU A 56 12.54 -6.74 2.40
C GLU A 56 12.67 -5.90 1.13
N SER A 57 13.90 -5.59 0.69
CA SER A 57 14.15 -4.84 -0.54
C SER A 57 13.64 -5.56 -1.79
N LEU A 58 13.69 -6.90 -1.82
CA LEU A 58 13.11 -7.70 -2.90
C LEU A 58 11.58 -7.59 -2.89
N ALA A 59 10.94 -7.74 -1.73
CA ALA A 59 9.49 -7.58 -1.59
C ALA A 59 9.04 -6.16 -1.98
N ILE A 60 9.75 -5.13 -1.50
CA ILE A 60 9.51 -3.73 -1.83
C ILE A 60 9.61 -3.49 -3.33
N THR A 61 10.59 -4.08 -4.02
CA THR A 61 10.74 -3.95 -5.48
C THR A 61 9.51 -4.48 -6.21
N VAL A 62 8.94 -5.60 -5.76
CA VAL A 62 7.71 -6.17 -6.33
C VAL A 62 6.53 -5.23 -6.12
N PHE A 63 6.30 -4.74 -4.89
CA PHE A 63 5.17 -3.85 -4.58
C PHE A 63 5.31 -2.47 -5.24
N ALA A 64 6.51 -1.88 -5.24
CA ALA A 64 6.78 -0.63 -5.93
C ALA A 64 6.62 -0.79 -7.45
N GLY A 65 7.10 -1.90 -8.01
CA GLY A 65 6.88 -2.25 -9.41
C GLY A 65 5.39 -2.34 -9.77
N ALA A 66 4.59 -3.02 -8.93
CA ALA A 66 3.15 -3.11 -9.10
C ALA A 66 2.46 -1.74 -8.95
N ALA A 67 2.88 -0.91 -8.00
CA ALA A 67 2.37 0.45 -7.82
C ALA A 67 2.66 1.34 -9.06
N LEU A 68 3.89 1.29 -9.59
CA LEU A 68 4.27 2.02 -10.80
C LEU A 68 3.54 1.50 -12.04
N ALA A 69 3.40 0.18 -12.18
CA ALA A 69 2.62 -0.43 -13.25
C ALA A 69 1.14 -0.04 -13.15
N GLY A 70 0.57 -0.04 -11.95
CA GLY A 70 -0.81 0.38 -11.72
C GLY A 70 -1.05 1.86 -12.02
N PHE A 71 -0.11 2.72 -11.62
CA PHE A 71 -0.12 4.12 -12.01
C PHE A 71 -0.06 4.30 -13.53
N ARG A 72 0.79 3.55 -14.24
CA ARG A 72 0.97 3.68 -15.70
C ARG A 72 -0.20 3.08 -16.49
N ILE A 73 -0.72 1.93 -16.06
CA ILE A 73 -1.58 1.06 -16.85
C ILE A 73 -3.01 1.06 -16.31
N ASN A 74 -3.22 0.61 -15.07
CA ASN A 74 -4.56 0.47 -14.50
C ASN A 74 -4.51 0.45 -12.97
N LEU A 75 -5.28 1.31 -12.30
CA LEU A 75 -5.30 1.40 -10.84
C LEU A 75 -5.84 0.14 -10.14
N TRP A 76 -6.55 -0.75 -10.83
CA TRP A 76 -6.91 -2.06 -10.29
C TRP A 76 -5.69 -2.91 -9.93
N ILE A 77 -4.53 -2.68 -10.56
CA ILE A 77 -3.26 -3.30 -10.16
C ILE A 77 -2.85 -2.81 -8.76
N VAL A 78 -3.10 -1.53 -8.45
CA VAL A 78 -2.80 -0.96 -7.11
C VAL A 78 -3.76 -1.52 -6.06
N VAL A 79 -5.04 -1.70 -6.39
CA VAL A 79 -6.00 -2.41 -5.52
C VAL A 79 -5.49 -3.80 -5.19
N ALA A 80 -5.06 -4.56 -6.21
CA ALA A 80 -4.50 -5.90 -6.02
C ALA A 80 -3.19 -5.87 -5.22
N ALA A 81 -2.31 -4.89 -5.46
CA ALA A 81 -1.05 -4.73 -4.74
C ALA A 81 -1.28 -4.44 -3.26
N LEU A 82 -2.21 -3.55 -2.91
CA LEU A 82 -2.59 -3.26 -1.51
C LEU A 82 -3.15 -4.52 -0.84
N ALA A 83 -4.07 -5.23 -1.49
CA ALA A 83 -4.61 -6.47 -0.94
C ALA A 83 -3.53 -7.55 -0.74
N ALA A 84 -2.61 -7.67 -1.71
CA ALA A 84 -1.48 -8.59 -1.63
C ALA A 84 -0.46 -8.18 -0.54
N HIS A 85 -0.27 -6.89 -0.29
CA HIS A 85 0.58 -6.41 0.81
C HIS A 85 -0.06 -6.72 2.17
N GLY A 86 -1.37 -6.55 2.32
CA GLY A 86 -2.07 -7.01 3.53
C GLY A 86 -1.94 -8.52 3.74
N LEU A 87 -1.90 -9.33 2.68
CA LEU A 87 -1.59 -10.76 2.80
C LEU A 87 -0.12 -11.00 3.18
N TYR A 88 0.81 -10.24 2.61
CA TYR A 88 2.22 -10.27 2.97
C TYR A 88 2.40 -9.97 4.46
N ASP A 89 1.69 -8.99 5.01
CA ASP A 89 1.69 -8.69 6.44
C ASP A 89 1.22 -9.89 7.30
N ALA A 90 0.16 -10.60 6.88
CA ALA A 90 -0.31 -11.78 7.59
C ALA A 90 0.74 -12.90 7.66
N LEU A 91 1.57 -13.00 6.63
CA LEU A 91 2.57 -14.05 6.46
C LEU A 91 3.98 -13.59 6.87
N HIS A 92 4.18 -12.29 7.15
CA HIS A 92 5.49 -11.65 7.27
C HIS A 92 6.39 -12.38 8.26
N GLY A 93 5.89 -12.63 9.48
CA GLY A 93 6.66 -13.31 10.54
C GLY A 93 7.09 -14.75 10.20
N ALA A 94 6.45 -15.39 9.22
CA ALA A 94 6.85 -16.70 8.70
C ALA A 94 7.79 -16.60 7.48
N LEU A 95 7.75 -15.50 6.73
CA LEU A 95 8.54 -15.28 5.52
C LEU A 95 9.91 -14.66 5.82
N ILE A 96 9.96 -13.65 6.69
CA ILE A 96 11.15 -12.86 6.97
C ILE A 96 11.30 -12.63 8.47
N HIS A 97 12.42 -13.08 9.01
CA HIS A 97 12.80 -12.73 10.38
C HIS A 97 13.41 -11.32 10.42
N ASN A 98 12.61 -10.34 10.81
CA ASN A 98 13.02 -8.94 10.91
C ASN A 98 12.84 -8.42 12.36
N PRO A 99 13.92 -8.33 13.16
CA PRO A 99 13.83 -7.99 14.58
C PRO A 99 13.40 -6.55 14.85
N GLY A 100 13.47 -5.67 13.84
CA GLY A 100 13.04 -4.29 13.98
C GLY A 100 11.54 -4.08 13.77
N VAL A 101 10.79 -5.11 13.35
CA VAL A 101 9.33 -5.02 13.14
C VAL A 101 8.63 -5.11 14.50
N PRO A 102 7.86 -4.08 14.90
CA PRO A 102 7.07 -4.16 16.12
C PRO A 102 6.02 -5.27 16.04
N PRO A 103 5.76 -6.04 17.12
CA PRO A 103 4.82 -7.19 17.06
C PRO A 103 3.39 -6.84 16.62
N TRP A 104 2.97 -5.59 16.80
CA TRP A 104 1.65 -5.11 16.41
C TRP A 104 1.58 -4.60 14.96
N TRP A 105 2.72 -4.37 14.31
CA TRP A 105 2.79 -3.71 13.01
C TRP A 105 2.11 -4.51 11.89
N PRO A 106 2.37 -5.82 11.70
CA PRO A 106 1.78 -6.54 10.57
C PRO A 106 0.25 -6.57 10.65
N ALA A 107 -0.32 -6.80 11.84
CA ALA A 107 -1.76 -6.75 12.02
C ALA A 107 -2.35 -5.36 11.78
N PHE A 108 -1.61 -4.28 12.12
CA PHE A 108 -2.04 -2.92 11.85
C PHE A 108 -2.04 -2.63 10.34
N CYS A 109 -0.91 -2.90 9.65
CA CYS A 109 -0.73 -2.66 8.22
C CYS A 109 -1.75 -3.45 7.40
N LEU A 110 -1.98 -4.73 7.72
CA LEU A 110 -3.02 -5.56 7.10
C LEU A 110 -4.39 -4.89 7.10
N GLY A 111 -4.84 -4.39 8.27
CA GLY A 111 -6.14 -3.74 8.37
C GLY A 111 -6.21 -2.44 7.59
N TYR A 112 -5.11 -1.69 7.54
CA TYR A 112 -5.00 -0.46 6.76
C TYR A 112 -5.06 -0.76 5.26
N ASP A 113 -4.30 -1.74 4.79
CA ASP A 113 -4.14 -2.13 3.39
C ASP A 113 -5.44 -2.64 2.79
N LEU A 114 -6.14 -3.52 3.49
CA LEU A 114 -7.42 -4.04 3.02
C LEU A 114 -8.49 -2.94 2.96
N ALA A 115 -8.50 -2.04 3.94
CA ALA A 115 -9.40 -0.89 3.93
C ALA A 115 -9.07 0.09 2.80
N ALA A 116 -7.79 0.39 2.57
CA ALA A 116 -7.33 1.25 1.47
C ALA A 116 -7.62 0.61 0.10
N ALA A 117 -7.41 -0.69 -0.06
CA ALA A 117 -7.73 -1.45 -1.26
C ALA A 117 -9.24 -1.40 -1.55
N GLY A 118 -10.07 -1.67 -0.54
CA GLY A 118 -11.53 -1.60 -0.67
C GLY A 118 -12.03 -0.20 -1.00
N TYR A 119 -11.46 0.83 -0.35
CA TYR A 119 -11.80 2.22 -0.60
C TYR A 119 -11.45 2.64 -2.04
N LEU A 120 -10.23 2.35 -2.49
CA LEU A 120 -9.83 2.61 -3.87
C LEU A 120 -10.72 1.84 -4.85
N ALA A 121 -11.02 0.57 -4.62
CA ALA A 121 -11.91 -0.21 -5.47
C ALA A 121 -13.28 0.46 -5.63
N VAL A 122 -13.87 0.96 -4.52
CA VAL A 122 -15.12 1.72 -4.55
C VAL A 122 -14.97 2.99 -5.38
N LEU A 123 -13.90 3.77 -5.20
CA LEU A 123 -13.66 4.97 -6.01
C LEU A 123 -13.57 4.64 -7.51
N LEU A 124 -12.87 3.57 -7.88
CA LEU A 124 -12.72 3.15 -9.28
C LEU A 124 -14.05 2.70 -9.90
N LEU A 125 -14.90 2.02 -9.13
CA LEU A 125 -16.24 1.63 -9.55
C LEU A 125 -17.16 2.84 -9.74
N LEU A 126 -17.06 3.83 -8.84
CA LEU A 126 -17.85 5.06 -8.90
C LEU A 126 -17.31 6.07 -9.94
N SER A 127 -16.02 6.00 -10.27
CA SER A 127 -15.31 6.91 -11.17
C SER A 127 -14.45 6.14 -12.18
N PRO A 128 -15.05 5.52 -13.22
CA PRO A 128 -14.33 4.75 -14.24
C PRO A 128 -13.14 5.48 -14.90
N PRO A 129 -13.15 6.81 -15.13
CA PRO A 129 -12.02 7.52 -15.72
C PRO A 129 -10.72 7.44 -14.89
N LEU A 130 -10.80 7.31 -13.56
CA LEU A 130 -9.60 7.19 -12.72
C LEU A 130 -8.83 5.89 -12.97
N SER A 131 -9.54 4.83 -13.38
CA SER A 131 -8.93 3.53 -13.66
C SER A 131 -8.01 3.57 -14.88
N GLN A 132 -8.34 4.38 -15.89
CA GLN A 132 -7.67 4.43 -17.18
C GLN A 132 -6.34 5.19 -17.12
N PRO A 133 -5.33 4.83 -17.95
CA PRO A 133 -4.10 5.61 -18.10
C PRO A 133 -4.39 7.09 -18.35
N GLN A 134 -3.56 7.99 -17.82
CA GLN A 134 -3.50 9.35 -18.38
C GLN A 134 -2.91 9.26 -19.79
N THR A 135 -3.77 9.07 -20.80
CA THR A 135 -3.40 9.31 -22.19
C THR A 135 -2.96 10.76 -22.27
N LYS A 136 -1.72 11.01 -22.72
CA LYS A 136 -1.12 12.35 -22.82
C LYS A 136 -2.20 13.38 -23.18
N ARG A 137 -2.63 14.19 -22.22
CA ARG A 137 -3.16 15.51 -22.56
C ARG A 137 -1.97 16.20 -23.20
N THR A 138 -1.98 16.26 -24.52
CA THR A 138 -1.09 17.12 -25.28
C THR A 138 -1.14 18.50 -24.62
N ALA A 139 0.00 18.91 -24.10
CA ALA A 139 0.23 20.29 -23.67
C ALA A 139 0.03 21.23 -24.86
#